data_AF-A0A0F9GKQ8-F1
#
_entry.id   AF-A0A0F9GKQ8-F1
#
_cell.length_a   1.000
_cell.length_b   1.000
_cell.length_c   1.000
_cell.angle_alpha   90.00
_cell.angle_beta   90.00
_cell.angle_gamma   90.00
#
_symmetry.space_group_name_H-M   'P 1'
#
loop_
_entity.id
_entity.type
_entity.pdbx_description
1 polymer ?
#
loop_
_entity_poly.entity_id
_entity_poly.type
_entity_poly.pdbx_seq_one_letter_code
_entity_poly.pdbx_strand_id
1 'polypeptide(L)'
;SQHFPPLSFPAVSDFFATQAMVNACGNLGIDFHIGITASSDTFYPGQERYDTYSGYVPKAFQGSCEEWQKLGVMNYEMESATLFTMCAALGLKAACVAGVLVNRTRQEIPNVDHGEIEKKSVAVVLEAAKLLLA
;
A
#
# COMPACT_ATOMS: atom_id res chain seq x y z
N SER A 1 11.79 -6.31 1.87
CA SER A 1 13.26 -6.47 1.88
C SER A 1 13.64 -7.85 2.41
N GLN A 2 14.57 -8.56 1.75
CA GLN A 2 15.13 -9.83 2.26
C GLN A 2 16.32 -9.62 3.21
N HIS A 3 16.67 -8.36 3.52
CA HIS A 3 17.80 -8.03 4.39
C HIS A 3 17.44 -8.08 5.88
N PHE A 4 16.15 -8.16 6.23
CA PHE A 4 15.68 -8.29 7.60
C PHE A 4 15.29 -9.76 7.88
N PRO A 5 14.17 -10.29 7.34
CA PRO A 5 13.89 -11.73 7.36
C PRO A 5 13.93 -12.38 5.95
N PRO A 6 13.94 -13.73 5.85
CA PRO A 6 13.82 -14.45 4.58
C PRO A 6 12.44 -14.21 3.91
N LEU A 7 12.32 -14.52 2.60
CA LEU A 7 11.11 -14.28 1.81
C LEU A 7 9.84 -14.98 2.34
N SER A 8 9.97 -16.10 3.03
CA SER A 8 8.85 -16.82 3.64
C SER A 8 8.27 -16.12 4.89
N PHE A 9 8.95 -15.10 5.41
CA PHE A 9 8.45 -14.29 6.52
C PHE A 9 7.37 -13.32 6.02
N PRO A 10 6.20 -13.26 6.68
CA PRO A 10 5.10 -12.43 6.19
C PRO A 10 5.38 -10.94 6.38
N ALA A 11 5.18 -10.15 5.31
CA ALA A 11 5.14 -8.70 5.38
C ALA A 11 3.78 -8.23 5.96
N VAL A 12 3.59 -8.42 7.27
CA VAL A 12 2.31 -8.15 7.96
C VAL A 12 2.40 -6.91 8.86
N SER A 13 1.34 -6.11 8.90
CA SER A 13 1.22 -4.97 9.80
C SER A 13 0.94 -5.41 11.25
N ASP A 14 1.24 -4.53 12.21
CA ASP A 14 0.80 -4.69 13.59
C ASP A 14 -0.74 -4.59 13.66
N PHE A 15 -1.34 -5.53 14.39
CA PHE A 15 -2.79 -5.65 14.50
C PHE A 15 -3.42 -4.39 15.14
N PHE A 16 -2.86 -3.90 16.24
CA PHE A 16 -3.43 -2.76 16.96
C PHE A 16 -3.25 -1.44 16.20
N ALA A 17 -2.11 -1.25 15.52
CA ALA A 17 -1.89 -0.13 14.62
C ALA A 17 -2.87 -0.13 13.44
N THR A 18 -3.13 -1.31 12.86
CA THR A 18 -4.13 -1.46 11.79
C THR A 18 -5.54 -1.16 12.31
N GLN A 19 -5.91 -1.70 13.47
CA GLN A 19 -7.21 -1.44 14.10
C GLN A 19 -7.42 0.05 14.40
N ALA A 20 -6.38 0.76 14.84
CA ALA A 20 -6.43 2.20 15.07
C ALA A 20 -6.72 2.98 13.77
N MET A 21 -6.13 2.59 12.63
CA MET A 21 -6.43 3.19 11.32
C MET A 21 -7.88 2.93 10.90
N VAL A 22 -8.38 1.71 11.09
CA VAL A 22 -9.78 1.35 10.78
C VAL A 22 -10.76 2.17 11.63
N ASN A 23 -10.49 2.28 12.93
CA ASN A 23 -11.32 3.09 13.83
C ASN A 23 -11.25 4.57 13.47
N ALA A 24 -10.08 5.08 13.08
CA ALA A 24 -9.92 6.46 12.62
C ALA A 24 -10.75 6.75 11.37
N CYS A 25 -10.77 5.85 10.38
CA CYS A 25 -11.66 5.98 9.22
C CYS A 25 -13.13 6.01 9.65
N GLY A 26 -13.54 5.12 10.56
CA GLY A 26 -14.90 5.09 11.12
C GLY A 26 -15.30 6.39 11.84
N ASN A 27 -14.42 6.93 12.70
CA ASN A 27 -14.63 8.19 13.42
C ASN A 27 -14.75 9.39 12.48
N LEU A 28 -14.01 9.38 11.38
CA LEU A 28 -13.99 10.46 10.39
C LEU A 28 -15.07 10.28 9.30
N GLY A 29 -15.79 9.16 9.28
CA GLY A 29 -16.77 8.84 8.25
C GLY A 29 -16.16 8.70 6.85
N ILE A 30 -14.92 8.22 6.76
CA ILE A 30 -14.20 8.02 5.50
C ILE A 30 -14.34 6.56 5.06
N ASP A 31 -14.80 6.35 3.83
CA ASP A 31 -14.86 5.02 3.23
C ASP A 31 -13.46 4.39 3.08
N PHE A 32 -13.34 3.09 3.34
CA PHE A 32 -12.07 2.39 3.30
C PHE A 32 -12.20 0.93 2.84
N HIS A 33 -11.06 0.37 2.43
CA HIS A 33 -10.88 -1.04 2.15
C HIS A 33 -9.71 -1.59 2.98
N ILE A 34 -9.77 -2.86 3.38
CA ILE A 34 -8.70 -3.57 4.10
C ILE A 34 -8.33 -4.80 3.27
N GLY A 35 -7.03 -5.02 3.06
CA GLY A 35 -6.56 -6.14 2.24
C GLY A 35 -5.08 -6.09 1.93
N ILE A 36 -4.69 -6.81 0.88
CA ILE A 36 -3.30 -7.04 0.49
C ILE A 36 -2.83 -5.96 -0.49
N THR A 37 -1.58 -5.53 -0.32
CA THR A 37 -0.91 -4.52 -1.16
C THR A 37 0.30 -5.13 -1.85
N ALA A 38 0.46 -4.90 -3.16
CA ALA A 38 1.68 -5.23 -3.89
C ALA A 38 2.71 -4.09 -3.73
N SER A 39 3.76 -4.34 -2.96
CA SER A 39 4.83 -3.38 -2.72
C SER A 39 5.99 -3.63 -3.71
N SER A 40 6.26 -2.66 -4.59
CA SER A 40 7.24 -2.79 -5.68
C SER A 40 8.42 -1.83 -5.49
N ASP A 41 9.65 -2.30 -5.67
CA ASP A 41 10.85 -1.45 -5.64
C ASP A 41 10.93 -0.45 -6.81
N THR A 42 10.07 -0.60 -7.83
CA THR A 42 10.06 0.30 -8.99
C THR A 42 8.67 0.80 -9.31
N PHE A 43 8.57 2.07 -9.71
CA PHE A 43 7.32 2.67 -10.18
C PHE A 43 6.90 2.15 -11.56
N TYR A 44 7.84 1.77 -12.43
CA TYR A 44 7.55 1.38 -13.80
C TYR A 44 7.45 -0.14 -13.98
N PRO A 45 8.55 -0.89 -14.24
CA PRO A 45 8.43 -2.29 -14.65
C PRO A 45 7.81 -3.20 -13.57
N GLY A 46 8.06 -2.96 -12.29
CA GLY A 46 7.50 -3.75 -11.19
C GLY A 46 6.02 -3.47 -10.89
N GLN A 47 5.47 -2.37 -11.43
CA GLN A 47 4.03 -2.09 -11.45
C GLN A 47 3.45 -2.24 -12.86
N GLU A 48 4.20 -2.92 -13.74
CA GLU A 48 3.81 -3.27 -15.10
C GLU A 48 3.29 -2.07 -15.93
N ARG A 49 4.02 -0.96 -15.90
CA ARG A 49 3.74 0.21 -16.77
C ARG A 49 4.53 0.11 -18.07
N TYR A 50 3.85 0.33 -19.19
CA TYR A 50 4.42 0.25 -20.53
C TYR A 50 4.69 1.61 -21.18
N ASP A 51 4.02 2.69 -20.74
CA ASP A 51 4.31 4.06 -21.19
C ASP A 51 5.63 4.56 -20.56
N THR A 52 6.73 4.10 -21.14
CA THR A 52 8.11 4.29 -20.68
C THR A 52 9.02 4.45 -21.87
N TYR A 53 10.26 4.91 -21.66
CA TYR A 53 11.23 5.11 -22.74
C TYR A 53 11.42 3.89 -23.65
N SER A 54 11.53 2.67 -23.10
CA SER A 54 11.77 1.46 -23.88
C SER A 54 10.50 0.68 -24.26
N GLY A 55 9.38 0.96 -23.60
CA GLY A 55 8.16 0.15 -23.72
C GLY A 55 8.30 -1.30 -23.22
N TYR A 56 9.43 -1.66 -22.60
CA TYR A 56 9.75 -3.03 -22.22
C TYR A 56 9.61 -3.25 -20.71
N VAL A 57 8.81 -4.26 -20.34
CA VAL A 57 8.73 -4.82 -18.98
C VAL A 57 9.50 -6.14 -18.95
N PRO A 58 10.41 -6.39 -18.00
CA PRO A 58 11.08 -7.67 -17.84
C PRO A 58 10.11 -8.84 -17.73
N LYS A 59 10.45 -9.99 -18.33
CA LYS A 59 9.60 -11.19 -18.36
C LYS A 59 9.02 -11.61 -17.00
N ALA A 60 9.75 -11.38 -15.91
CA ALA A 60 9.29 -11.71 -14.56
C ALA A 60 8.07 -10.90 -14.08
N PHE A 61 7.77 -9.76 -14.70
CA PHE A 61 6.65 -8.88 -14.33
C PHE A 61 5.55 -8.80 -15.39
N GLN A 62 5.73 -9.42 -16.56
CA GLN A 62 4.71 -9.46 -17.61
C GLN A 62 3.54 -10.37 -17.16
N GLY A 63 2.32 -9.84 -17.16
CA GLY A 63 1.10 -10.46 -16.65
C GLY A 63 0.91 -10.31 -15.14
N SER A 64 1.83 -9.66 -14.42
CA SER A 64 1.80 -9.63 -12.95
C SER A 64 0.63 -8.83 -12.39
N CYS A 65 0.23 -7.73 -13.03
CA CYS A 65 -0.90 -6.91 -12.62
C CYS A 65 -2.22 -7.70 -12.66
N GLU A 66 -2.45 -8.48 -13.72
CA GLU A 66 -3.62 -9.36 -13.84
C GLU A 66 -3.58 -10.48 -12.78
N GLU A 67 -2.40 -11.05 -12.54
CA GLU A 67 -2.20 -12.06 -11.50
C GLU A 67 -2.55 -11.53 -10.11
N TRP A 68 -2.04 -10.35 -9.74
CA TRP A 68 -2.36 -9.71 -8.46
C TRP A 68 -3.84 -9.39 -8.31
N GLN A 69 -4.52 -8.95 -9.39
CA GLN A 69 -5.97 -8.75 -9.38
C GLN A 69 -6.73 -10.04 -9.09
N LYS A 70 -6.34 -11.17 -9.71
CA LYS A 70 -6.94 -12.49 -9.46
C LYS A 70 -6.71 -12.98 -8.03
N LEU A 71 -5.61 -12.57 -7.41
CA LEU A 71 -5.28 -12.87 -6.01
C LEU A 71 -5.94 -11.91 -5.00
N GLY A 72 -6.72 -10.93 -5.46
CA GLY A 72 -7.43 -9.98 -4.61
C GLY A 72 -6.55 -8.88 -4.01
N VAL A 73 -5.38 -8.61 -4.59
CA VAL A 73 -4.54 -7.47 -4.22
C VAL A 73 -5.25 -6.16 -4.60
N MET A 74 -5.25 -5.20 -3.68
CA MET A 74 -6.04 -3.98 -3.82
C MET A 74 -5.30 -2.86 -4.56
N ASN A 75 -4.00 -2.69 -4.30
CA ASN A 75 -3.22 -1.58 -4.82
C ASN A 75 -1.73 -1.90 -4.95
N TYR A 76 -1.03 -1.01 -5.65
CA TYR A 76 0.43 -0.92 -5.64
C TYR A 76 0.91 0.29 -4.82
N GLU A 77 2.06 0.13 -4.16
CA GLU A 77 2.90 1.20 -3.59
C GLU A 77 4.35 0.67 -3.50
N MET A 78 5.25 1.29 -2.75
CA MET A 78 6.70 0.99 -2.84
C MET A 78 7.42 0.81 -1.50
N GLU A 79 6.72 0.88 -0.36
CA GLU A 79 7.36 0.97 0.95
C GLU A 79 6.87 -0.10 1.94
N SER A 80 5.61 -0.52 1.86
CA SER A 80 4.94 -1.30 2.90
C SER A 80 5.58 -2.66 3.13
N ALA A 81 6.07 -3.34 2.09
CA ALA A 81 6.72 -4.64 2.28
C ALA A 81 7.99 -4.51 3.13
N THR A 82 8.82 -3.50 2.87
CA THR A 82 10.04 -3.26 3.66
C THR A 82 9.71 -2.77 5.07
N LEU A 83 8.76 -1.84 5.21
CA LEU A 83 8.32 -1.34 6.51
C LEU A 83 7.79 -2.48 7.40
N PHE A 84 6.87 -3.31 6.90
CA PHE A 84 6.25 -4.37 7.68
C PHE A 84 7.23 -5.50 8.00
N THR A 85 8.02 -5.96 7.03
CA THR A 85 9.03 -7.00 7.29
C THR A 85 10.09 -6.56 8.29
N MET A 86 10.59 -5.32 8.17
CA MET A 86 11.56 -4.74 9.09
C MET A 86 10.99 -4.61 10.50
N CYS A 87 9.84 -3.93 10.64
CA CYS A 87 9.28 -3.63 11.96
C CYS A 87 8.88 -4.90 12.69
N ALA A 88 8.18 -5.83 12.02
CA ALA A 88 7.77 -7.09 12.64
C ALA A 88 8.97 -7.95 13.08
N ALA A 89 10.04 -8.00 12.28
CA ALA A 89 11.26 -8.75 12.64
C ALA A 89 12.03 -8.12 13.81
N LEU A 90 11.90 -6.80 14.03
CA LEU A 90 12.62 -6.05 15.07
C LEU A 90 11.78 -5.77 16.32
N GLY A 91 10.56 -6.30 16.42
CA GLY A 91 9.66 -6.05 17.56
C GLY A 91 9.08 -4.62 17.59
N LEU A 92 9.03 -3.95 16.44
CA LEU A 92 8.44 -2.62 16.27
C LEU A 92 7.03 -2.74 15.66
N LYS A 93 6.18 -1.75 15.94
CA LYS A 93 4.81 -1.68 15.41
C LYS A 93 4.77 -0.81 14.15
N ALA A 94 4.09 -1.28 13.10
CA ALA A 94 3.87 -0.52 11.88
C ALA A 94 2.53 -0.88 11.23
N ALA A 95 1.91 0.09 10.57
CA ALA A 95 0.74 -0.07 9.71
C ALA A 95 0.81 0.95 8.57
N CYS A 96 -0.03 0.78 7.54
CA CYS A 96 -0.06 1.64 6.36
C CYS A 96 -1.51 2.00 6.02
N VAL A 97 -1.73 3.28 5.70
CA VAL A 97 -2.96 3.78 5.07
C VAL A 97 -2.55 4.53 3.81
N ALA A 98 -3.25 4.28 2.70
CA ALA A 98 -2.95 4.89 1.42
C ALA A 98 -4.23 5.50 0.81
N GLY A 99 -4.14 6.76 0.38
CA GLY A 99 -5.18 7.39 -0.42
C GLY A 99 -5.14 6.89 -1.87
N VAL A 100 -6.30 6.54 -2.43
CA VAL A 100 -6.38 6.02 -3.80
C VAL A 100 -6.41 7.19 -4.80
N LEU A 101 -5.32 7.37 -5.54
CA LEU A 101 -5.21 8.43 -6.55
C LEU A 101 -5.67 7.98 -7.95
N VAL A 102 -5.48 6.70 -8.27
CA VAL A 102 -5.76 6.17 -9.60
C VAL A 102 -6.21 4.72 -9.54
N ASN A 103 -7.20 4.38 -10.36
CA ASN A 103 -7.60 2.99 -10.60
C ASN A 103 -7.04 2.52 -11.95
N ARG A 104 -5.98 1.69 -11.90
CA ARG A 104 -5.26 1.16 -13.06
C ARG A 104 -6.08 0.26 -13.98
N THR A 105 -7.27 -0.21 -13.56
CA THR A 105 -8.19 -0.95 -14.45
C THR A 105 -8.93 -0.04 -15.42
N ARG A 106 -8.93 1.28 -15.17
CA ARG A 106 -9.66 2.27 -15.97
C ARG A 106 -8.71 3.20 -16.71
N GLN A 107 -7.67 3.68 -16.04
CA GLN A 107 -6.72 4.64 -16.61
C GLN A 107 -5.41 4.67 -15.79
N GLU A 108 -4.35 5.23 -16.39
CA GLU A 108 -3.07 5.42 -15.69
C GLU A 108 -2.88 6.81 -15.09
N ILE A 109 -3.61 7.81 -15.60
CA ILE A 109 -3.52 9.20 -15.13
C ILE A 109 -4.61 9.43 -14.08
N PRO A 110 -4.27 9.94 -12.88
CA PRO A 110 -5.27 10.33 -11.88
C PRO A 110 -6.26 11.37 -12.42
N ASN A 111 -7.53 11.25 -12.04
CA ASN A 111 -8.59 12.23 -12.33
C ASN A 111 -9.36 12.58 -11.05
N VAL A 112 -8.64 12.64 -9.93
CA VAL A 112 -9.18 12.96 -8.60
C VAL A 112 -8.47 14.20 -8.07
N ASP A 113 -9.09 14.89 -7.11
CA ASP A 113 -8.41 15.95 -6.37
C ASP A 113 -7.35 15.34 -5.44
N HIS A 114 -6.09 15.39 -5.86
CA HIS A 114 -4.97 14.90 -5.05
C HIS A 114 -4.91 15.55 -3.67
N GLY A 115 -5.17 16.86 -3.59
CA GLY A 115 -5.09 17.61 -2.34
C GLY A 115 -6.19 17.21 -1.37
N GLU A 116 -7.38 16.86 -1.87
CA GLU A 116 -8.46 16.31 -1.04
C GLU A 116 -8.11 14.91 -0.51
N ILE A 117 -7.63 14.01 -1.37
CA ILE A 117 -7.25 12.66 -0.96
C ILE A 117 -6.11 12.69 0.05
N GLU A 118 -5.09 13.50 -0.18
CA GLU A 118 -3.96 13.66 0.74
C GLU A 118 -4.42 14.17 2.11
N LYS A 119 -5.26 15.22 2.15
CA LYS A 119 -5.83 15.74 3.40
C LYS A 119 -6.60 14.66 4.17
N LYS A 120 -7.39 13.84 3.48
CA LYS A 120 -8.12 12.71 4.11
C LYS A 120 -7.16 11.67 4.67
N SER A 121 -6.15 11.25 3.92
CA SER A 121 -5.14 10.29 4.39
C SER A 121 -4.36 10.82 5.60
N VAL A 122 -3.98 12.10 5.60
CA VAL A 122 -3.31 12.76 6.73
C VAL A 122 -4.24 12.84 7.94
N ALA A 123 -5.52 13.18 7.76
CA ALA A 123 -6.48 13.20 8.85
C ALA A 123 -6.62 11.82 9.51
N VAL A 124 -6.71 10.75 8.72
CA VAL A 124 -6.78 9.37 9.22
C VAL A 124 -5.54 9.00 10.03
N VAL A 125 -4.33 9.28 9.53
CA VAL A 125 -3.11 8.89 10.26
C VAL A 125 -2.94 9.68 11.56
N LEU A 126 -3.32 10.96 11.58
CA LEU A 126 -3.30 11.77 12.80
C LEU A 126 -4.30 11.26 13.84
N GLU A 127 -5.50 10.87 13.42
CA GLU A 127 -6.51 10.30 14.32
C GLU A 127 -6.10 8.91 14.84
N ALA A 128 -5.56 8.05 13.98
CA ALA A 128 -5.01 6.76 14.38
C ALA A 128 -3.87 6.90 15.40
N ALA A 129 -2.99 7.89 15.21
CA ALA A 129 -1.92 8.17 16.16
C ALA A 129 -2.44 8.55 17.56
N LYS A 130 -3.52 9.34 17.65
CA LYS A 130 -4.16 9.64 18.94
C LYS A 130 -4.71 8.37 19.60
N LEU A 131 -5.36 7.51 18.83
CA LEU A 131 -5.92 6.24 19.33
C LEU A 131 -4.84 5.27 19.85
N LEU A 132 -3.61 5.35 19.33
CA LEU A 132 -2.48 4.54 19.79
C LEU A 132 -1.77 5.10 21.03
N LEU A 133 -1.97 6.39 21.33
CA LEU A 133 -1.37 7.06 22.48
C LEU A 133 -2.30 7.13 23.71
N ALA A 134 -3.59 6.86 23.50
CA ALA A 134 -4.60 6.78 24.55
C ALA A 134 -4.48 5.47 25.35
#